data_AF-A0A9R0RX22-F1
#
_entry.id   AF-A0A9R0RX22-F1
#
_cell.length_a   1.000
_cell.length_b   1.000
_cell.length_c   1.000
_cell.angle_alpha   90.00
_cell.angle_beta   90.00
_cell.angle_gamma   90.00
#
_symmetry.space_group_name_H-M   'P 1'
#
loop_
_entity.id
_entity.type
_entity.pdbx_description
1 polymer ?
#
loop_
_entity_poly.entity_id
_entity_poly.type
_entity_poly.pdbx_seq_one_letter_code
_entity_poly.pdbx_strand_id
1 'polypeptide(L)'
;MDCSALGCTIRKEQMVAVLVVAGAAVGALSDPTAEDPAAKTPASIASAYGFIGISAFLSEAQLTSTLDSLESKENGKPVDHNGGVSTSNAVDRVSDKCAHVDGGTDDQLALKDSLGAIRNAVQAAGRIQATFRVFSLKKKKQKALQNGDSSASPSMLERATLSIQKNFRCWKKRKEYQKIRKNVIKIQARFRAHRERNKYKELLQSVGILEKIMLRWFRKGVGLRGINSRAMPIDQDEEEDIVKVFRKERVETAVSEAVSRVSAIVGCPVARLDYRRMLEMHQQAKIGHGK
;
A
#
# COMPACT_ATOMS: atom_id res chain seq x y z
N MET A 1 9.82 -10.09 31.54
CA MET A 1 10.30 -9.71 30.19
C MET A 1 11.73 -10.17 30.12
N ASP A 2 11.97 -11.25 29.37
CA ASP A 2 13.21 -12.02 29.50
C ASP A 2 14.36 -11.29 28.81
N CYS A 3 15.40 -10.93 29.56
CA CYS A 3 16.62 -10.29 29.04
C CYS A 3 17.27 -11.09 27.88
N SER A 4 17.01 -12.40 27.81
CA SER A 4 17.49 -13.29 26.75
C SER A 4 16.84 -13.03 25.38
N ALA A 5 15.57 -12.59 25.35
CA ALA A 5 14.86 -12.31 24.10
C ALA A 5 15.34 -10.99 23.45
N LEU A 6 15.55 -9.96 24.27
CA LEU A 6 16.10 -8.66 23.85
C LEU A 6 17.53 -8.77 23.31
N GLY A 7 18.38 -9.62 23.91
CA GLY A 7 19.73 -9.86 23.38
C GLY A 7 19.74 -10.55 22.01
N CYS A 8 18.72 -11.36 21.71
CA CYS A 8 18.60 -12.07 20.43
C CYS A 8 18.08 -11.16 19.30
N THR A 9 17.20 -10.20 19.60
CA THR A 9 16.72 -9.23 18.60
C THR A 9 17.80 -8.23 18.22
N ILE A 10 18.53 -7.68 19.20
CA ILE A 10 19.62 -6.72 18.95
C ILE A 10 20.72 -7.34 18.08
N ARG A 11 21.05 -8.63 18.30
CA ARG A 11 22.05 -9.33 17.46
C ARG A 11 21.60 -9.49 16.01
N LYS A 12 20.30 -9.73 15.77
CA LYS A 12 19.73 -9.83 14.42
C LYS A 12 19.77 -8.49 13.72
N GLU A 13 19.39 -7.42 14.42
CA GLU A 13 19.42 -6.06 13.91
C GLU A 13 20.86 -5.65 13.50
N GLN A 14 21.84 -5.92 14.36
CA GLN A 14 23.25 -5.64 14.07
C GLN A 14 23.76 -6.39 12.84
N MET A 15 23.44 -7.69 12.73
CA MET A 15 23.82 -8.51 11.57
C MET A 15 23.23 -7.94 10.27
N VAL A 16 21.95 -7.57 10.28
CA VAL A 16 21.28 -6.99 9.12
C VAL A 16 21.93 -5.65 8.72
N ALA A 17 22.22 -4.78 9.68
CA ALA A 17 22.85 -3.49 9.41
C ALA A 17 24.24 -3.63 8.77
N VAL A 18 25.07 -4.56 9.27
CA VAL A 18 26.41 -4.85 8.73
C VAL A 18 26.34 -5.45 7.33
N LEU A 19 25.42 -6.41 7.09
CA LEU A 19 25.24 -7.02 5.77
C LEU A 19 24.86 -5.98 4.70
N VAL A 20 23.98 -5.02 5.05
CA VAL A 20 23.60 -3.94 4.13
C VAL A 20 24.81 -3.05 3.81
N VAL A 21 25.67 -2.74 4.79
CA VAL A 21 26.92 -1.97 4.55
C VAL A 21 27.89 -2.75 3.67
N ALA A 22 28.00 -4.07 3.86
CA ALA A 22 28.84 -4.95 3.03
C ALA A 22 28.33 -5.11 1.58
N GLY A 23 27.27 -4.39 1.19
CA GLY A 23 26.74 -4.38 -0.18
C GLY A 23 25.81 -5.55 -0.48
N ALA A 24 25.23 -6.21 0.53
CA ALA A 24 24.22 -7.24 0.30
C ALA A 24 23.03 -6.64 -0.47
N ALA A 25 22.56 -7.35 -1.50
CA ALA A 25 21.43 -6.92 -2.31
C ALA A 25 20.13 -6.98 -1.49
N VAL A 26 19.70 -5.83 -0.95
CA VAL A 26 18.51 -5.72 -0.10
C VAL A 26 17.21 -6.14 -0.82
N GLY A 27 17.19 -5.97 -2.14
CA GLY A 27 16.09 -6.39 -3.01
C GLY A 27 16.23 -7.80 -3.58
N ALA A 28 17.18 -8.62 -3.12
CA ALA A 28 17.33 -9.99 -3.58
C ALA A 28 16.04 -10.80 -3.31
N LEU A 29 15.68 -11.66 -4.25
CA LEU A 29 14.49 -12.50 -4.17
C LEU A 29 14.87 -13.88 -3.68
N SER A 30 14.09 -14.44 -2.75
CA SER A 30 14.24 -15.83 -2.30
C SER A 30 13.90 -16.81 -3.42
N ASP A 31 14.41 -18.05 -3.35
CA ASP A 31 14.06 -19.08 -4.32
C ASP A 31 12.54 -19.35 -4.32
N PRO A 32 11.88 -19.37 -5.49
CA PRO A 32 10.46 -19.66 -5.59
C PRO A 32 10.19 -21.06 -5.06
N THR A 33 9.40 -21.17 -4.00
CA THR A 33 8.98 -22.45 -3.40
C THR A 33 7.52 -22.71 -3.75
N ALA A 34 7.05 -23.97 -3.67
CA ALA A 34 5.65 -24.31 -3.95
C ALA A 34 4.65 -23.50 -3.09
N GLU A 35 5.04 -23.13 -1.87
CA GLU A 35 4.28 -22.27 -0.95
C GLU A 35 4.35 -20.77 -1.32
N ASP A 36 5.37 -20.33 -2.06
CA ASP A 36 5.65 -18.93 -2.38
C ASP A 36 6.15 -18.76 -3.84
N PRO A 37 5.27 -18.87 -4.84
CA PRO A 37 5.64 -18.78 -6.25
C PRO A 37 6.12 -17.38 -6.67
N ALA A 38 5.81 -16.35 -5.86
CA ALA A 38 6.12 -14.96 -6.18
C ALA A 38 7.57 -14.55 -5.87
N ALA A 39 8.32 -15.37 -5.13
CA ALA A 39 9.60 -15.05 -4.49
C ALA A 39 9.52 -13.84 -3.54
N LYS A 40 10.05 -13.97 -2.32
CA LYS A 40 9.92 -12.96 -1.26
C LYS A 40 11.19 -12.15 -1.10
N THR A 41 11.05 -10.85 -0.86
CA THR A 41 12.19 -10.01 -0.44
C THR A 41 12.48 -10.20 1.04
N PRO A 42 13.72 -10.00 1.50
CA PRO A 42 14.08 -10.00 2.92
C PRO A 42 13.15 -9.13 3.79
N ALA A 43 12.75 -7.97 3.26
CA ALA A 43 11.78 -7.09 3.90
C ALA A 43 10.40 -7.72 4.07
N SER A 44 9.89 -8.42 3.04
CA SER A 44 8.61 -9.11 3.11
C SER A 44 8.62 -10.29 4.08
N ILE A 45 9.75 -11.00 4.17
CA ILE A 45 9.95 -12.08 5.14
C ILE A 45 9.95 -11.52 6.56
N ALA A 46 10.75 -10.47 6.81
CA ALA A 46 10.79 -9.80 8.12
C ALA A 46 9.40 -9.31 8.56
N SER A 47 8.63 -8.74 7.63
CA SER A 47 7.26 -8.29 7.89
C SER A 47 6.31 -9.45 8.23
N ALA A 48 6.42 -10.58 7.54
CA ALA A 48 5.59 -11.76 7.80
C ALA A 48 5.82 -12.36 9.20
N TYR A 49 7.06 -12.26 9.71
CA TYR A 49 7.41 -12.70 11.07
C TYR A 49 7.17 -11.63 12.16
N GLY A 50 6.63 -10.46 11.80
CA GLY A 50 6.32 -9.38 12.75
C GLY A 50 7.48 -8.46 13.10
N PHE A 51 8.63 -8.55 12.41
CA PHE A 51 9.77 -7.64 12.57
C PHE A 51 9.55 -6.34 11.79
N ILE A 52 8.63 -5.51 12.29
CA ILE A 52 8.15 -4.31 11.59
C ILE A 52 9.28 -3.30 11.34
N GLY A 53 10.11 -2.99 12.36
CA GLY A 53 11.23 -2.05 12.24
C GLY A 53 12.30 -2.49 11.23
N ILE A 54 12.72 -3.76 11.29
CA ILE A 54 13.67 -4.36 10.33
C ILE A 54 13.09 -4.36 8.91
N SER A 55 11.81 -4.74 8.76
CA SER A 55 11.15 -4.80 7.45
C SER A 55 11.09 -3.43 6.77
N ALA A 56 10.90 -2.36 7.56
CA ALA A 56 10.88 -0.99 7.07
C ALA A 56 12.27 -0.48 6.71
N PHE A 57 13.27 -0.74 7.54
CA PHE A 57 14.67 -0.40 7.24
C PHE A 57 15.12 -1.02 5.91
N LEU A 58 14.84 -2.31 5.71
CA LEU A 58 15.14 -3.01 4.45
C LEU A 58 14.31 -2.47 3.27
N SER A 59 13.04 -2.12 3.49
CA SER A 59 12.18 -1.55 2.44
C SER A 59 12.65 -0.16 1.99
N GLU A 60 13.08 0.69 2.94
CA GLU A 60 13.65 2.00 2.63
C GLU A 60 14.98 1.86 1.90
N ALA A 61 15.90 1.04 2.41
CA ALA A 61 17.20 0.80 1.78
C ALA A 61 17.07 0.21 0.36
N GLN A 62 16.07 -0.64 0.13
CA GLN A 62 15.75 -1.15 -1.20
C GLN A 62 15.28 -0.02 -2.13
N LEU A 63 14.36 0.84 -1.67
CA LEU A 63 13.83 1.93 -2.49
C LEU A 63 14.91 2.96 -2.84
N THR A 64 15.75 3.36 -1.88
CA THR A 64 16.85 4.31 -2.13
C THR A 64 17.92 3.71 -3.04
N SER A 65 18.35 2.47 -2.80
CA SER A 65 19.31 1.76 -3.67
C SER A 65 18.79 1.62 -5.11
N THR A 66 17.50 1.30 -5.28
CA THR A 66 16.90 1.25 -6.63
C THR A 66 16.83 2.62 -7.29
N LEU A 67 16.62 3.69 -6.52
CA LEU A 67 16.64 5.05 -7.04
C LEU A 67 18.05 5.43 -7.51
N ASP A 68 19.08 5.19 -6.70
CA ASP A 68 20.48 5.52 -7.04
C ASP A 68 20.96 4.76 -8.29
N SER A 69 20.56 3.49 -8.42
CA SER A 69 20.84 2.68 -9.62
C SER A 69 20.15 3.23 -10.87
N LEU A 70 18.93 3.77 -10.73
CA LEU A 70 18.18 4.36 -11.84
C LEU A 70 18.74 5.73 -12.25
N GLU A 71 19.08 6.58 -11.28
CA GLU A 71 19.68 7.91 -11.53
C GLU A 71 21.08 7.77 -12.17
N SER A 72 21.88 6.79 -11.72
CA SER A 72 23.19 6.49 -12.33
C SER A 72 23.09 6.05 -13.80
N LYS A 73 22.04 5.28 -14.16
CA LYS A 73 21.78 4.86 -15.55
C LYS A 73 21.27 6.00 -16.44
N GLU A 74 20.63 7.00 -15.85
CA GLU A 74 20.14 8.19 -16.56
C GLU A 74 21.27 9.16 -16.90
N ASN A 75 22.21 9.36 -15.97
CA ASN A 75 23.36 10.27 -16.12
C ASN A 75 24.46 9.73 -17.07
N GLY A 76 24.39 8.46 -17.48
CA GLY A 76 25.32 7.84 -18.43
C GLY A 76 25.00 8.07 -19.91
N LYS A 77 24.03 8.92 -20.26
CA LYS A 77 23.75 9.31 -21.66
C LYS A 77 24.26 10.73 -21.93
N PRO A 78 24.94 10.98 -23.07
CA PRO A 78 25.36 12.32 -23.42
C PRO A 78 24.13 13.23 -23.54
N VAL A 79 24.25 14.38 -22.91
CA VAL A 79 23.29 15.48 -22.90
C VAL A 79 23.17 16.01 -24.33
N ASP A 80 22.06 15.73 -25.00
CA ASP A 80 21.63 16.57 -26.11
C ASP A 80 20.86 17.74 -25.52
N HIS A 81 21.47 18.92 -25.61
CA HIS A 81 20.85 20.20 -25.32
C HIS A 81 19.49 20.31 -26.04
N ASN A 82 18.38 20.34 -25.29
CA ASN A 82 17.40 21.44 -25.32
C ASN A 82 16.20 21.15 -24.38
N GLY A 83 15.97 22.06 -23.42
CA GLY A 83 14.65 22.32 -22.83
C GLY A 83 14.01 21.26 -21.94
N GLY A 84 14.29 21.30 -20.63
CA GLY A 84 13.41 20.66 -19.64
C GLY A 84 14.07 20.42 -18.28
N VAL A 85 14.10 21.47 -17.45
CA VAL A 85 14.29 21.46 -15.98
C VAL A 85 15.00 20.24 -15.42
N SER A 86 16.33 20.36 -15.27
CA SER A 86 17.12 19.51 -14.38
C SER A 86 16.48 19.52 -12.98
N THR A 87 15.77 18.45 -12.65
CA THR A 87 15.39 18.11 -11.26
C THR A 87 16.50 17.28 -10.60
N SER A 88 17.74 17.52 -11.02
CA SER A 88 18.94 17.09 -10.31
C SER A 88 19.16 18.09 -9.17
N ASN A 89 19.38 17.59 -7.95
CA ASN A 89 19.72 18.32 -6.71
C ASN A 89 18.58 18.61 -5.70
N ALA A 90 17.57 17.75 -5.59
CA ALA A 90 16.59 17.81 -4.49
C ALA A 90 16.84 16.80 -3.35
N VAL A 91 17.78 15.86 -3.48
CA VAL A 91 18.08 14.86 -2.43
C VAL A 91 19.24 15.30 -1.53
N ASP A 92 20.15 16.12 -2.05
CA ASP A 92 21.32 16.62 -1.32
C ASP A 92 21.06 17.80 -0.38
N ARG A 93 19.80 18.21 -0.13
CA ARG A 93 19.50 19.40 0.69
C ARG A 93 18.66 19.19 1.94
N VAL A 94 18.43 17.95 2.38
CA VAL A 94 17.72 17.70 3.65
C VAL A 94 18.57 16.97 4.69
N SER A 95 19.73 16.43 4.31
CA SER A 95 20.70 15.88 5.28
C SER A 95 21.34 16.95 6.18
N ASP A 96 21.35 18.23 5.78
CA ASP A 96 22.05 19.30 6.50
C ASP A 96 21.17 20.21 7.37
N LYS A 97 19.95 19.78 7.72
CA LYS A 97 19.13 20.48 8.74
C LYS A 97 18.61 19.54 9.82
N CYS A 98 19.54 18.87 10.49
CA CYS A 98 19.40 18.51 11.90
C CYS A 98 20.69 18.86 12.65
N ALA A 99 21.13 20.11 12.50
CA ALA A 99 21.94 20.72 13.54
C ALA A 99 21.10 20.74 14.83
N HIS A 100 21.42 19.79 15.72
CA HIS A 100 21.30 19.90 17.16
C HIS A 100 19.94 20.39 17.70
N VAL A 101 19.01 19.45 17.90
CA VAL A 101 18.00 19.60 18.97
C VAL A 101 18.36 18.54 20.01
N ASP A 102 19.35 18.87 20.81
CA ASP A 102 19.75 18.09 21.98
C ASP A 102 18.70 18.35 23.06
N GLY A 103 17.78 17.40 23.27
CA GLY A 103 16.73 17.51 24.30
C GLY A 103 15.34 16.98 23.93
N GLY A 104 15.24 15.81 23.30
CA GLY A 104 13.97 15.08 23.14
C GLY A 104 14.02 13.70 23.78
N THR A 105 12.89 13.20 24.30
CA THR A 105 12.78 11.79 24.74
C THR A 105 13.08 10.87 23.56
N ASP A 106 13.71 9.71 23.80
CA ASP A 106 14.10 8.74 22.75
C ASP A 106 12.95 8.41 21.77
N ASP A 107 11.72 8.33 22.29
CA ASP A 107 10.50 8.13 21.50
C ASP A 107 10.19 9.26 20.50
N GLN A 108 10.49 10.52 20.83
CA GLN A 108 10.27 11.67 19.94
C GLN A 108 11.28 11.68 18.79
N LEU A 109 12.52 11.33 19.10
CA LEU A 109 13.58 11.23 18.10
C LEU A 109 13.30 10.01 17.17
N ALA A 110 12.91 8.86 17.73
CA ALA A 110 12.51 7.67 16.97
C ALA A 110 11.30 7.96 16.05
N LEU A 111 10.33 8.75 16.52
CA LEU A 111 9.22 9.22 15.69
C LEU A 111 9.70 10.08 14.53
N LYS A 112 10.60 11.04 14.79
CA LYS A 112 11.15 11.93 13.76
C LYS A 112 11.88 11.13 12.67
N ASP A 113 12.69 10.16 13.06
CA ASP A 113 13.41 9.30 12.12
C ASP A 113 12.46 8.45 11.29
N SER A 114 11.43 7.88 11.92
CA SER A 114 10.40 7.13 11.19
C SER A 114 9.61 7.97 10.18
N LEU A 115 9.32 9.23 10.50
CA LEU A 115 8.67 10.16 9.56
C LEU A 115 9.61 10.56 8.41
N GLY A 116 10.91 10.69 8.70
CA GLY A 116 11.96 10.85 7.69
C GLY A 116 11.99 9.68 6.72
N ALA A 117 11.97 8.46 7.24
CA ALA A 117 11.95 7.21 6.48
C ALA A 117 10.76 7.17 5.50
N ILE A 118 9.56 7.51 5.98
CA ILE A 118 8.36 7.56 5.12
C ILE A 118 8.53 8.58 4.00
N ARG A 119 9.03 9.79 4.31
CA ARG A 119 9.24 10.82 3.31
C ARG A 119 10.20 10.33 2.22
N ASN A 120 11.32 9.72 2.61
CA ASN A 120 12.32 9.17 1.69
C ASN A 120 11.70 8.06 0.83
N ALA A 121 11.01 7.10 1.45
CA ALA A 121 10.37 5.99 0.76
C ALA A 121 9.31 6.46 -0.25
N VAL A 122 8.47 7.43 0.12
CA VAL A 122 7.43 7.98 -0.77
C VAL A 122 8.06 8.75 -1.93
N GLN A 123 9.08 9.56 -1.68
CA GLN A 123 9.78 10.30 -2.73
C GLN A 123 10.49 9.35 -3.71
N ALA A 124 11.22 8.36 -3.20
CA ALA A 124 11.87 7.34 -4.00
C ALA A 124 10.86 6.55 -4.82
N ALA A 125 9.77 6.08 -4.21
CA ALA A 125 8.68 5.39 -4.90
C ALA A 125 8.08 6.23 -6.04
N GLY A 126 7.87 7.52 -5.81
CA GLY A 126 7.36 8.45 -6.82
C GLY A 126 8.29 8.55 -8.05
N ARG A 127 9.60 8.69 -7.81
CA ARG A 127 10.62 8.75 -8.86
C ARG A 127 10.78 7.44 -9.62
N ILE A 128 10.82 6.31 -8.90
CA ILE A 128 10.84 4.98 -9.50
C ILE A 128 9.63 4.80 -10.42
N GLN A 129 8.42 5.11 -9.94
CA GLN A 129 7.21 5.00 -10.77
C GLN A 129 7.26 5.94 -11.99
N ALA A 130 7.78 7.16 -11.85
CA ALA A 130 7.92 8.10 -12.96
C ALA A 130 8.90 7.59 -14.03
N THR A 131 10.08 7.10 -13.63
CA THR A 131 11.09 6.54 -14.55
C THR A 131 10.55 5.31 -15.29
N PHE A 132 9.84 4.41 -14.61
CA PHE A 132 9.22 3.25 -15.24
C PHE A 132 8.14 3.64 -16.27
N ARG A 133 7.36 4.71 -16.03
CA ARG A 133 6.41 5.24 -17.02
C ARG A 133 7.12 5.69 -18.28
N VAL A 134 8.23 6.44 -18.14
CA VAL A 134 9.05 6.90 -19.27
C VAL A 134 9.67 5.72 -20.02
N PHE A 135 10.22 4.74 -19.30
CA PHE A 135 10.82 3.54 -19.88
C PHE A 135 9.82 2.71 -20.68
N SER A 136 8.61 2.50 -20.13
CA SER A 136 7.52 1.78 -20.80
C SER A 136 7.11 2.47 -22.11
N LEU A 137 7.04 3.80 -22.12
CA LEU A 137 6.78 4.58 -23.33
C LEU A 137 7.91 4.45 -24.35
N LYS A 138 9.18 4.56 -23.93
CA LYS A 138 10.35 4.37 -24.82
C LYS A 138 10.36 2.97 -25.46
N LYS A 139 10.10 1.92 -24.68
CA LYS A 139 10.00 0.53 -25.19
C LYS A 139 8.87 0.35 -26.20
N LYS A 140 7.72 1.01 -25.99
CA LYS A 140 6.62 1.01 -26.98
C LYS A 140 7.00 1.74 -28.26
N LYS A 141 7.67 2.90 -28.17
CA LYS A 141 8.17 3.63 -29.35
C LYS A 141 9.15 2.78 -30.15
N GLN A 142 10.09 2.11 -29.49
CA GLN A 142 11.07 1.24 -30.17
C GLN A 142 10.40 0.06 -30.89
N LYS A 143 9.38 -0.57 -30.28
CA LYS A 143 8.57 -1.60 -30.94
C LYS A 143 7.80 -1.06 -32.16
N ALA A 144 7.30 0.17 -32.08
CA ALA A 144 6.63 0.80 -33.23
C ALA A 144 7.62 1.13 -34.37
N LEU A 145 8.85 1.55 -34.04
CA LEU A 145 9.89 1.86 -35.01
C LEU A 145 10.45 0.61 -35.71
N GLN A 146 10.59 -0.51 -34.99
CA GLN A 146 11.01 -1.80 -35.56
C GLN A 146 9.94 -2.41 -36.48
N ASN A 147 8.68 -2.01 -36.34
CA ASN A 147 7.58 -2.45 -37.20
C ASN A 147 7.40 -1.58 -38.46
N GLY A 148 8.36 -0.68 -38.76
CA GLY A 148 8.50 -0.08 -40.10
C GLY A 148 7.34 0.79 -40.57
N ASP A 149 6.72 1.61 -39.72
CA ASP A 149 5.68 2.56 -40.14
C ASP A 149 6.05 3.99 -39.71
N SER A 150 7.02 4.57 -40.42
CA SER A 150 7.51 5.95 -40.25
C SER A 150 6.74 6.97 -41.11
N SER A 151 5.46 6.72 -41.37
CA SER A 151 4.55 7.74 -41.89
C SER A 151 3.17 7.44 -41.35
N ALA A 152 2.52 8.46 -40.77
CA ALA A 152 1.14 8.39 -40.36
C ALA A 152 0.26 8.22 -41.60
N SER A 153 0.17 6.98 -42.09
CA SER A 153 -0.75 6.63 -43.15
C SER A 153 -2.17 6.93 -42.66
N PRO A 154 -3.06 7.44 -43.53
CA PRO A 154 -4.46 7.70 -43.17
C PRO A 154 -5.13 6.50 -42.46
N SER A 155 -4.75 5.28 -42.83
CA SER A 155 -5.21 4.04 -42.22
C SER A 155 -4.78 3.87 -40.75
N MET A 156 -3.61 4.38 -40.33
CA MET A 156 -3.19 4.35 -38.93
C MET A 156 -3.99 5.34 -38.07
N LEU A 157 -4.30 6.52 -38.61
CA LEU A 157 -5.14 7.52 -37.95
C LEU A 157 -6.59 7.01 -37.80
N GLU A 158 -7.14 6.35 -38.83
CA GLU A 158 -8.45 5.70 -38.76
C GLU A 158 -8.47 4.60 -37.70
N ARG A 159 -7.46 3.73 -37.65
CA ARG A 159 -7.35 2.67 -36.62
C ARG A 159 -7.24 3.25 -35.21
N ALA A 160 -6.47 4.33 -35.02
CA ALA A 160 -6.37 5.02 -33.74
C ALA A 160 -7.71 5.64 -33.34
N THR A 161 -8.39 6.32 -34.27
CA THR A 161 -9.70 6.94 -34.07
C THR A 161 -10.76 5.90 -33.70
N LEU A 162 -10.84 4.80 -34.44
CA LEU A 162 -11.73 3.66 -34.13
C LEU A 162 -11.42 3.04 -32.77
N SER A 163 -10.14 2.95 -32.40
CA SER A 163 -9.72 2.45 -31.09
C SER A 163 -10.14 3.37 -29.94
N ILE A 164 -10.06 4.69 -30.12
CA ILE A 164 -10.52 5.66 -29.12
C ILE A 164 -12.05 5.59 -29.01
N GLN A 165 -12.75 5.60 -30.14
CA GLN A 165 -14.22 5.55 -30.19
C GLN A 165 -14.76 4.26 -29.55
N LYS A 166 -14.20 3.08 -29.87
CA LYS A 166 -14.65 1.82 -29.27
C LYS A 166 -14.43 1.80 -27.76
N ASN A 167 -13.30 2.32 -27.29
CA ASN A 167 -12.98 2.38 -25.86
C ASN A 167 -13.93 3.32 -25.12
N PHE A 168 -14.24 4.49 -25.70
CA PHE A 168 -15.20 5.44 -25.14
C PHE A 168 -16.62 4.83 -25.06
N ARG A 169 -17.08 4.18 -26.15
CA ARG A 169 -18.39 3.49 -26.17
C ARG A 169 -18.48 2.42 -25.09
N CYS A 170 -17.43 1.62 -24.94
CA CYS A 170 -17.35 0.58 -23.91
C CYS A 170 -17.35 1.19 -22.50
N TRP A 171 -16.54 2.21 -22.25
CA TRP A 171 -16.49 2.90 -20.96
C TRP A 171 -17.85 3.50 -20.57
N LYS A 172 -18.53 4.17 -21.51
CA LYS A 172 -19.87 4.73 -21.29
C LYS A 172 -20.88 3.64 -20.88
N LYS A 173 -20.89 2.51 -21.60
CA LYS A 173 -21.77 1.37 -21.28
C LYS A 173 -21.45 0.72 -19.94
N ARG A 174 -20.17 0.56 -19.60
CA ARG A 174 -19.78 0.04 -18.27
C ARG A 174 -20.23 0.97 -17.14
N LYS A 175 -20.13 2.29 -17.33
CA LYS A 175 -20.58 3.29 -16.35
C LYS A 175 -22.10 3.21 -16.12
N GLU A 176 -22.88 3.08 -17.20
CA GLU A 176 -24.33 2.85 -17.13
C GLU A 176 -24.65 1.53 -16.40
N TYR A 177 -23.96 0.44 -16.74
CA TYR A 177 -24.14 -0.87 -16.12
C TYR A 177 -23.83 -0.86 -14.61
N GLN A 178 -22.75 -0.19 -14.19
CA GLN A 178 -22.39 -0.08 -12.78
C GLN A 178 -23.50 0.62 -11.97
N LYS A 179 -24.11 1.68 -12.51
CA LYS A 179 -25.24 2.36 -11.87
C LYS A 179 -26.44 1.43 -11.70
N ILE A 180 -26.79 0.68 -12.75
CA ILE A 180 -27.90 -0.28 -12.71
C ILE A 180 -27.60 -1.40 -11.70
N ARG A 181 -26.40 -1.99 -11.75
CA ARG A 181 -25.99 -3.08 -10.84
C ARG A 181 -26.06 -2.64 -9.37
N LYS A 182 -25.62 -1.43 -9.03
CA LYS A 182 -25.72 -0.87 -7.67
C LYS A 182 -27.18 -0.81 -7.20
N ASN A 183 -28.08 -0.31 -8.04
CA ASN A 183 -29.50 -0.24 -7.71
C ASN A 183 -30.12 -1.63 -7.53
N VAL A 184 -29.77 -2.59 -8.40
CA VAL A 184 -30.22 -3.98 -8.28
C VAL A 184 -29.75 -4.61 -6.97
N ILE A 185 -28.48 -4.44 -6.59
CA ILE A 185 -27.95 -4.96 -5.32
C ILE A 185 -28.70 -4.34 -4.12
N LYS A 186 -28.98 -3.03 -4.14
CA LYS A 186 -29.78 -2.36 -3.08
C LYS A 186 -31.17 -2.97 -2.96
N ILE A 187 -31.84 -3.22 -4.08
CA ILE A 187 -33.17 -3.85 -4.10
C ILE A 187 -33.10 -5.29 -3.57
N GLN A 188 -32.15 -6.09 -4.05
CA GLN A 188 -31.97 -7.48 -3.62
C GLN A 188 -31.66 -7.58 -2.12
N ALA A 189 -30.80 -6.71 -1.59
CA ALA A 189 -30.48 -6.65 -0.17
C ALA A 189 -31.72 -6.31 0.67
N ARG A 190 -32.49 -5.29 0.27
CA ARG A 190 -33.75 -4.92 0.95
C ARG A 190 -34.77 -6.05 0.91
N PHE A 191 -34.91 -6.74 -0.22
CA PHE A 191 -35.83 -7.87 -0.34
C PHE A 191 -35.44 -9.04 0.57
N ARG A 192 -34.17 -9.46 0.56
CA ARG A 192 -33.67 -10.53 1.45
C ARG A 192 -33.88 -10.17 2.93
N ALA A 193 -33.56 -8.94 3.32
CA ALA A 193 -33.78 -8.47 4.69
C ALA A 193 -35.27 -8.42 5.06
N HIS A 194 -36.14 -7.97 4.15
CA HIS A 194 -37.59 -7.95 4.37
C HIS A 194 -38.15 -9.36 4.55
N ARG A 195 -37.70 -10.32 3.73
CA ARG A 195 -38.13 -11.73 3.83
C ARG A 195 -37.84 -12.33 5.20
N GLU A 196 -36.63 -12.17 5.71
CA GLU A 196 -36.26 -12.73 7.02
C GLU A 196 -36.91 -11.95 8.18
N ARG A 197 -37.11 -10.63 8.05
CA ARG A 197 -37.87 -9.84 9.04
C ARG A 197 -39.33 -10.28 9.16
N ASN A 198 -39.98 -10.66 8.06
CA ASN A 198 -41.37 -11.13 8.11
C ASN A 198 -41.48 -12.45 8.88
N LYS A 199 -40.60 -13.43 8.61
CA LYS A 199 -40.54 -14.67 9.41
C LYS A 199 -40.30 -14.40 10.90
N TYR A 200 -39.37 -13.48 11.22
CA TYR A 200 -39.10 -13.10 12.59
C TYR A 200 -40.30 -12.43 13.26
N LYS A 201 -41.03 -11.56 12.54
CA LYS A 201 -42.25 -10.93 13.04
C LYS A 201 -43.35 -11.95 13.34
N GLU A 202 -43.53 -12.96 12.49
CA GLU A 202 -44.49 -14.05 12.72
C GLU A 202 -44.16 -14.80 14.01
N LEU A 203 -42.90 -15.20 14.21
CA LEU A 203 -42.44 -15.84 15.45
C LEU A 203 -42.65 -14.94 16.68
N LEU A 204 -42.28 -13.66 16.58
CA LEU A 204 -42.43 -12.71 17.67
C LEU A 204 -43.91 -12.47 18.04
N GLN A 205 -44.81 -12.47 17.05
CA GLN A 205 -46.25 -12.39 17.28
C GLN A 205 -46.75 -13.62 18.05
N SER A 206 -46.35 -14.83 17.64
CA SER A 206 -46.72 -16.07 18.34
C SER A 206 -46.20 -16.10 19.78
N VAL A 207 -44.92 -15.76 19.99
CA VAL A 207 -44.31 -15.68 21.33
C VAL A 207 -45.02 -14.62 22.17
N GLY A 208 -45.27 -13.43 21.61
CA GLY A 208 -45.97 -12.36 22.33
C GLY A 208 -47.40 -12.72 22.73
N ILE A 209 -48.10 -13.55 21.95
CA ILE A 209 -49.41 -14.10 22.35
C ILE A 209 -49.25 -15.09 23.50
N LEU A 210 -48.30 -16.02 23.41
CA LEU A 210 -48.02 -17.01 24.47
C LEU A 210 -47.61 -16.34 25.79
N GLU A 211 -46.66 -15.41 25.74
CA GLU A 211 -46.24 -14.62 26.91
C GLU A 211 -47.42 -13.86 27.52
N LYS A 212 -48.26 -13.23 26.70
CA LYS A 212 -49.47 -12.55 27.19
C LYS A 212 -50.43 -13.51 27.87
N ILE A 213 -50.67 -14.70 27.30
CA ILE A 213 -51.54 -15.73 27.89
C ILE A 213 -50.95 -16.22 29.22
N MET A 214 -49.67 -16.57 29.24
CA MET A 214 -48.96 -17.01 30.45
C MET A 214 -49.00 -15.92 31.53
N LEU A 215 -48.66 -14.68 31.20
CA LEU A 215 -48.71 -13.56 32.14
C LEU A 215 -50.13 -13.34 32.68
N ARG A 216 -51.17 -13.43 31.84
CA ARG A 216 -52.58 -13.35 32.28
C ARG A 216 -52.93 -14.49 33.24
N TRP A 217 -52.49 -15.71 32.92
CA TRP A 217 -52.75 -16.90 33.73
C TRP A 217 -52.04 -16.84 35.09
N PHE A 218 -50.76 -16.45 35.10
CA PHE A 218 -49.95 -16.35 36.31
C PHE A 218 -50.30 -15.14 37.19
N ARG A 219 -50.73 -14.00 36.63
CA ARG A 219 -50.95 -12.75 37.40
C ARG A 219 -52.40 -12.43 37.74
N LYS A 220 -53.39 -13.21 37.28
CA LYS A 220 -54.83 -13.01 37.58
C LYS A 220 -55.32 -11.54 37.49
N GLY A 221 -54.80 -10.70 36.58
CA GLY A 221 -55.36 -9.35 36.33
C GLY A 221 -54.44 -8.28 35.73
N VAL A 222 -54.85 -7.80 34.54
CA VAL A 222 -54.65 -6.50 33.83
C VAL A 222 -53.30 -5.74 33.79
N GLY A 223 -52.83 -5.50 32.54
CA GLY A 223 -51.78 -4.54 32.12
C GLY A 223 -50.51 -5.22 31.60
N LEU A 224 -49.78 -4.79 30.55
CA LEU A 224 -49.65 -3.46 29.94
C LEU A 224 -48.75 -3.49 28.66
N ARG A 225 -48.85 -2.38 27.89
CA ARG A 225 -47.84 -1.65 27.08
C ARG A 225 -47.28 -2.21 25.76
N GLY A 226 -47.40 -1.36 24.73
CA GLY A 226 -47.00 -1.60 23.34
C GLY A 226 -45.50 -1.53 23.08
N ILE A 227 -45.11 -2.20 22.00
CA ILE A 227 -43.73 -2.35 21.51
C ILE A 227 -43.44 -1.22 20.52
N ASN A 228 -42.56 -0.30 20.90
CA ASN A 228 -41.95 0.68 19.98
C ASN A 228 -40.71 0.05 19.33
N SER A 229 -40.79 -0.31 18.04
CA SER A 229 -39.59 -0.60 17.24
C SER A 229 -39.05 0.70 16.62
N ARG A 230 -38.09 1.31 17.31
CA ARG A 230 -37.27 2.42 16.81
C ARG A 230 -36.30 1.88 15.75
N ALA A 231 -36.44 2.35 14.51
CA ALA A 231 -35.49 2.07 13.43
C ALA A 231 -34.28 3.00 13.52
N MET A 232 -33.07 2.47 13.32
CA MET A 232 -31.84 3.23 13.15
C MET A 232 -31.58 3.52 11.66
N PRO A 233 -31.06 4.70 11.30
CA PRO A 233 -30.58 4.98 9.95
C PRO A 233 -29.16 4.43 9.76
N ILE A 234 -28.86 3.94 8.56
CA ILE A 234 -27.48 3.69 8.11
C ILE A 234 -27.37 4.28 6.71
N ASP A 235 -26.73 5.44 6.64
CA ASP A 235 -25.96 5.86 5.48
C ASP A 235 -24.50 5.92 5.94
N GLN A 236 -23.62 5.25 5.21
CA GLN A 236 -22.30 5.77 4.88
C GLN A 236 -21.76 4.98 3.70
N ASP A 237 -21.53 5.74 2.63
CA ASP A 237 -20.85 5.35 1.41
C ASP A 237 -19.36 5.14 1.68
N GLU A 238 -18.81 4.02 1.21
CA GLU A 238 -17.42 3.96 0.78
C GLU A 238 -17.35 3.24 -0.56
N GLU A 239 -16.87 3.98 -1.55
CA GLU A 239 -16.77 3.57 -2.95
C GLU A 239 -15.34 3.10 -3.20
N GLU A 240 -15.10 1.78 -3.05
CA GLU A 240 -13.78 1.22 -3.34
C GLU A 240 -13.54 1.02 -4.84
N ASP A 241 -12.37 1.48 -5.21
CA ASP A 241 -11.84 1.80 -6.54
C ASP A 241 -11.51 0.53 -7.36
N ILE A 242 -12.50 0.00 -8.09
CA ILE A 242 -12.37 -1.18 -8.99
C ILE A 242 -11.49 -0.90 -10.23
N VAL A 243 -10.82 0.25 -10.34
CA VAL A 243 -10.07 0.63 -11.54
C VAL A 243 -8.55 0.38 -11.44
N LYS A 244 -8.00 -0.07 -10.31
CA LYS A 244 -6.54 -0.29 -10.17
C LYS A 244 -6.00 -1.66 -10.60
N VAL A 245 -6.85 -2.64 -10.90
CA VAL A 245 -6.42 -4.06 -10.94
C VAL A 245 -5.66 -4.48 -12.22
N PHE A 246 -5.68 -3.74 -13.33
CA PHE A 246 -5.18 -4.30 -14.60
C PHE A 246 -4.02 -3.59 -15.30
N ARG A 247 -3.33 -2.64 -14.66
CA ARG A 247 -2.06 -2.11 -15.19
C ARG A 247 -1.16 -1.62 -14.07
N LYS A 248 -0.41 -2.52 -13.43
CA LYS A 248 0.72 -2.23 -12.54
C LYS A 248 1.51 -3.52 -12.31
N GLU A 249 2.38 -3.86 -13.26
CA GLU A 249 3.01 -5.17 -13.38
C GLU A 249 4.18 -5.29 -12.39
N ARG A 250 3.90 -5.92 -11.23
CA ARG A 250 4.82 -6.35 -10.16
C ARG A 250 5.68 -5.27 -9.49
N VAL A 251 6.42 -4.45 -10.23
CA VAL A 251 7.29 -3.39 -9.70
C VAL A 251 6.45 -2.33 -8.99
N GLU A 252 5.35 -1.90 -9.58
CA GLU A 252 4.52 -0.85 -8.99
C GLU A 252 3.76 -1.34 -7.74
N THR A 253 3.44 -2.64 -7.65
CA THR A 253 2.89 -3.28 -6.45
C THR A 253 3.97 -3.45 -5.39
N ALA A 254 5.15 -3.95 -5.75
CA ALA A 254 6.27 -4.12 -4.83
C ALA A 254 6.74 -2.79 -4.24
N VAL A 255 6.80 -1.73 -5.04
CA VAL A 255 7.12 -0.37 -4.59
C VAL A 255 6.05 0.17 -3.65
N SER A 256 4.76 -0.06 -3.92
CA SER A 256 3.71 0.40 -3.01
C SER A 256 3.69 -0.40 -1.69
N GLU A 257 3.91 -1.71 -1.75
CA GLU A 257 4.03 -2.56 -0.57
C GLU A 257 5.25 -2.17 0.29
N ALA A 258 6.38 -1.83 -0.33
CA ALA A 258 7.55 -1.31 0.38
C ALA A 258 7.22 -0.01 1.13
N VAL A 259 6.51 0.93 0.48
CA VAL A 259 6.02 2.15 1.13
C VAL A 259 5.04 1.84 2.27
N SER A 260 4.14 0.86 2.10
CA SER A 260 3.24 0.42 3.16
C SER A 260 3.98 -0.15 4.37
N ARG A 261 5.04 -0.94 4.15
CA ARG A 261 5.89 -1.47 5.25
C ARG A 261 6.61 -0.35 5.99
N VAL A 262 7.16 0.63 5.28
CA VAL A 262 7.79 1.82 5.91
C VAL A 262 6.75 2.65 6.66
N SER A 263 5.53 2.79 6.14
CA SER A 263 4.45 3.50 6.82
C SER A 263 3.98 2.79 8.10
N ALA A 264 4.10 1.46 8.17
CA ALA A 264 3.62 0.68 9.31
C ALA A 264 4.41 0.94 10.60
N ILE A 265 5.66 1.41 10.52
CA ILE A 265 6.49 1.66 11.71
C ILE A 265 5.94 2.79 12.58
N VAL A 266 5.30 3.81 12.00
CA VAL A 266 4.82 4.98 12.75
C VAL A 266 3.70 4.61 13.72
N GLY A 267 2.90 3.59 13.39
CA GLY A 267 1.83 3.09 14.24
C GLY A 267 2.29 2.27 15.44
N CYS A 268 3.58 1.88 15.52
CA CYS A 268 4.10 0.99 16.56
C CYS A 268 5.34 1.60 17.27
N PRO A 269 5.26 1.97 18.56
CA PRO A 269 6.38 2.52 19.32
C PRO A 269 7.64 1.64 19.32
N VAL A 270 7.47 0.33 19.50
CA VAL A 270 8.59 -0.63 19.51
C VAL A 270 9.29 -0.65 18.15
N ALA A 271 8.53 -0.67 17.05
CA ALA A 271 9.09 -0.66 15.70
C ALA A 271 9.86 0.62 15.36
N ARG A 272 9.46 1.77 15.94
CA ARG A 272 10.21 3.04 15.78
C ARG A 272 11.59 2.96 16.44
N LEU A 273 11.67 2.39 17.63
CA LEU A 273 12.92 2.21 18.37
C LEU A 273 13.83 1.18 17.68
N ASP A 274 13.27 0.07 17.20
CA ASP A 274 14.02 -0.94 16.44
C ASP A 274 14.61 -0.33 15.15
N TYR A 275 13.81 0.47 14.43
CA TYR A 275 14.25 1.18 13.22
C TYR A 275 15.34 2.22 13.52
N ARG A 276 15.21 2.98 14.61
CA ARG A 276 16.23 3.94 15.06
C ARG A 276 17.55 3.23 15.40
N ARG A 277 17.48 2.13 16.16
CA ARG A 277 18.67 1.33 16.50
C ARG A 277 19.35 0.77 15.26
N MET A 278 18.57 0.30 14.29
CA MET A 278 19.06 -0.15 12.98
C MET A 278 19.81 0.96 12.23
N LEU A 279 19.30 2.19 12.23
CA LEU A 279 19.98 3.34 11.62
C LEU A 279 21.32 3.64 12.30
N GLU A 280 21.35 3.66 13.63
CA GLU A 280 22.58 3.92 14.40
C GLU A 280 23.64 2.85 14.14
N MET A 281 23.26 1.57 14.15
CA MET A 281 24.16 0.45 13.83
C MET A 281 24.64 0.48 12.38
N HIS A 282 23.78 0.87 11.44
CA HIS A 282 24.17 1.03 10.03
C HIS A 282 25.21 2.15 9.86
N GLN A 283 25.03 3.28 10.54
CA GLN A 283 25.99 4.38 10.53
C GLN A 283 27.33 3.97 11.14
N GLN A 284 27.31 3.27 12.28
CA GLN A 284 28.53 2.74 12.92
C GLN A 284 29.26 1.74 12.03
N ALA A 285 28.53 0.80 11.40
CA ALA A 285 29.10 -0.16 10.47
C ALA A 285 29.70 0.50 9.23
N LYS A 286 29.07 1.57 8.71
CA LYS A 286 29.58 2.35 7.57
C LYS A 286 30.90 3.06 7.90
N ILE A 287 31.02 3.60 9.12
CA ILE A 287 32.28 4.20 9.61
C ILE A 287 33.38 3.14 9.78
N GLY A 288 33.02 1.92 10.21
CA GLY A 288 33.95 0.80 10.35
C GLY A 288 34.42 0.20 9.01
N HIS A 289 33.58 0.18 7.97
CA HIS A 289 33.91 -0.36 6.65
C HIS A 289 34.71 0.64 5.77
N GLY A 290 34.69 1.93 6.10
CA GLY A 290 35.44 2.98 5.40
C GLY A 290 36.88 3.20 5.90
N LYS A 291 37.34 2.39 6.86
CA LYS A 291 38.72 2.37 7.36
C LYS A 291 39.43 1.12 6.86
#